data_AF-A0AAD8TRA2-F1
#
_entry.id   AF-A0AAD8TRA2-F1
#
_cell.length_a   1.000
_cell.length_b   1.000
_cell.length_c   1.000
_cell.angle_alpha   90.00
_cell.angle_beta   90.00
_cell.angle_gamma   90.00
#
_symmetry.space_group_name_H-M   'P 1'
#
loop_
_entity.id
_entity.type
_entity.pdbx_description
1 polymer ?
#
loop_
_entity_poly.entity_id
_entity_poly.type
_entity_poly.pdbx_seq_one_letter_code
_entity_poly.pdbx_strand_id
1 'polypeptide(L)'
;MRGCAISLAEQRRGRGGSMGNCRSTSRVLPVKTHVPDFEWKIEDFSSLLETGAKSATSGPFHSSGYNWHLQVSPMHKKPGAKTAYVALCVYMQRQTSLEQGHSVHAVFELSIYNHSNGMYCGCKASHIFEFKNFTSNKHCLIPLQELLISSDFLVDDSCVFGLEILKVDAFSPEKRAVVVQKKATKVENLFVQKKGYLEGTYTWTINNFLELDHEQSFARSPTFEVGGHKWYVGMYPCGGKYSTDCVSLYLYMDASKELPLNSGMVVQVTLSILDQNNGKYFTATTGLRVFSGPYGWGWPYFVGLKELKDPSRGYLVGSKCVIKADLAIVGSSTDGKI
;
A
#
# COMPACT_ATOMS: atom_id res chain seq x y z
N MET A 1 48.67 10.12 -24.67
CA MET A 1 48.42 11.27 -25.56
C MET A 1 47.04 11.84 -25.28
N ARG A 2 46.85 13.17 -25.47
CA ARG A 2 45.58 13.91 -25.53
C ARG A 2 44.34 13.27 -24.86
N GLY A 3 44.11 13.58 -23.59
CA GLY A 3 42.75 13.87 -23.12
C GLY A 3 42.39 15.31 -23.54
N CYS A 4 41.12 15.58 -23.87
CA CYS A 4 40.64 16.92 -24.18
C CYS A 4 39.59 17.33 -23.14
N ALA A 5 39.75 18.52 -22.58
CA ALA A 5 38.79 19.11 -21.66
C ALA A 5 38.16 20.35 -22.29
N ILE A 6 36.86 20.55 -22.11
CA ILE A 6 36.22 21.85 -22.27
C ILE A 6 35.55 22.18 -20.94
N SER A 7 36.03 23.25 -20.32
CA SER A 7 35.43 23.92 -19.18
C SER A 7 34.68 25.13 -19.69
N LEU A 8 33.48 25.37 -19.16
CA LEU A 8 32.96 26.72 -18.99
C LEU A 8 32.43 26.85 -17.57
N ALA A 9 32.85 27.90 -16.90
CA ALA A 9 32.50 28.23 -15.54
C ALA A 9 32.27 29.74 -15.47
N GLU A 10 31.43 30.20 -14.56
CA GLU A 10 31.48 31.61 -14.17
C GLU A 10 31.28 31.81 -12.65
N GLN A 11 31.88 32.89 -12.19
CA GLN A 11 31.98 33.37 -10.81
C GLN A 11 31.26 34.74 -10.76
N ARG A 12 30.97 35.45 -9.65
CA ARG A 12 31.23 35.41 -8.19
C ARG A 12 30.03 36.21 -7.57
N ARG A 13 29.97 36.89 -6.42
CA ARG A 13 30.81 37.21 -5.24
C ARG A 13 29.82 37.62 -4.12
N GLY A 14 29.98 37.21 -2.85
CA GLY A 14 29.16 37.79 -1.77
C GLY A 14 29.29 37.10 -0.40
N ARG A 15 29.53 37.87 0.66
CA ARG A 15 29.50 37.46 2.08
C ARG A 15 28.85 38.57 2.91
N GLY A 16 28.09 38.22 3.95
CA GLY A 16 27.86 39.10 5.10
C GLY A 16 26.50 38.98 5.79
N GLY A 17 26.49 39.00 7.13
CA GLY A 17 25.49 39.76 7.88
C GLY A 17 24.27 39.04 8.49
N SER A 18 24.49 38.36 9.63
CA SER A 18 23.65 38.41 10.85
C SER A 18 22.16 37.96 10.90
N MET A 19 21.84 37.33 12.04
CA MET A 19 20.57 37.33 12.81
C MET A 19 19.19 37.31 12.11
N GLY A 20 18.46 36.23 12.40
CA GLY A 20 17.21 36.36 13.18
C GLY A 20 15.90 36.59 12.43
N ASN A 21 15.18 35.50 12.14
CA ASN A 21 13.82 35.32 12.66
C ASN A 21 13.28 33.90 12.45
N CYS A 22 12.85 33.22 13.53
CA CYS A 22 12.01 32.03 13.43
C CYS A 22 10.56 32.46 13.18
N ARG A 23 10.19 32.67 11.90
CA ARG A 23 8.77 32.72 11.51
C ARG A 23 8.32 31.33 11.11
N SER A 24 7.37 30.77 11.86
CA SER A 24 6.68 29.53 11.52
C SER A 24 5.77 29.74 10.31
N THR A 25 6.32 29.56 9.11
CA THR A 25 5.51 29.51 7.89
C THR A 25 4.79 28.18 7.82
N SER A 26 3.48 28.19 8.11
CA SER A 26 2.56 27.18 7.59
C SER A 26 2.73 27.15 6.07
N ARG A 27 3.31 26.07 5.55
CA ARG A 27 3.45 25.88 4.10
C ARG A 27 2.08 25.50 3.54
N VAL A 28 1.29 26.52 3.23
CA VAL A 28 0.09 26.41 2.38
C VAL A 28 0.46 25.53 1.18
N LEU A 29 -0.29 24.45 0.97
CA LEU A 29 -0.07 23.56 -0.16
C LEU A 29 -0.26 24.36 -1.46
N PRO A 30 0.62 24.19 -2.48
CA PRO A 30 0.44 24.87 -3.75
C PRO A 30 -0.83 24.31 -4.42
N VAL A 31 -1.84 25.17 -4.54
CA VAL A 31 -3.08 24.91 -5.29
C VAL A 31 -2.72 24.68 -6.76
N LYS A 32 -3.25 23.61 -7.37
CA LYS A 32 -3.05 23.33 -8.80
C LYS A 32 -4.35 22.96 -9.50
N THR A 33 -4.56 23.55 -10.67
CA THR A 33 -5.50 23.07 -11.68
C THR A 33 -4.99 21.75 -12.27
N HIS A 34 -5.33 20.61 -11.66
CA HIS A 34 -5.20 19.30 -12.30
C HIS A 34 -6.45 18.47 -12.10
N VAL A 35 -6.69 17.57 -13.05
CA VAL A 35 -7.74 16.54 -12.99
C VAL A 35 -7.00 15.21 -12.85
N PRO A 36 -7.11 14.53 -11.68
CA PRO A 36 -6.33 13.33 -11.41
C PRO A 36 -6.75 12.15 -12.30
N ASP A 37 -5.88 11.16 -12.43
CA ASP A 37 -6.25 9.87 -13.06
C ASP A 37 -7.13 9.05 -12.11
N PHE A 38 -6.94 9.22 -10.80
CA PHE A 38 -7.67 8.55 -9.75
C PHE A 38 -8.08 9.53 -8.65
N GLU A 39 -9.38 9.59 -8.38
CA GLU A 39 -10.00 10.31 -7.29
C GLU A 39 -10.51 9.30 -6.26
N TRP A 40 -10.19 9.54 -4.98
CA TRP A 40 -10.49 8.61 -3.89
C TRP A 40 -11.16 9.34 -2.74
N LYS A 41 -12.48 9.21 -2.62
CA LYS A 41 -13.24 9.69 -1.47
C LYS A 41 -13.13 8.67 -0.34
N ILE A 42 -12.78 9.11 0.85
CA ILE A 42 -12.94 8.36 2.09
C ILE A 42 -14.08 9.01 2.85
N GLU A 43 -15.17 8.27 3.00
CA GLU A 43 -16.34 8.59 3.79
C GLU A 43 -16.14 8.07 5.23
N ASP A 44 -16.71 8.78 6.20
CA ASP A 44 -16.45 8.61 7.64
C ASP A 44 -14.93 8.53 7.97
N PHE A 45 -14.18 9.58 7.62
CA PHE A 45 -12.74 9.69 7.89
C PHE A 45 -12.42 9.59 9.39
N SER A 46 -13.35 9.97 10.28
CA SER A 46 -13.22 9.70 11.71
C SER A 46 -13.27 8.19 12.04
N SER A 47 -14.06 7.38 11.34
CA SER A 47 -14.02 5.90 11.46
C SER A 47 -12.64 5.36 11.12
N LEU A 48 -12.02 5.84 10.03
CA LEU A 48 -10.67 5.43 9.63
C LEU A 48 -9.65 5.69 10.75
N LEU A 49 -9.76 6.82 11.47
CA LEU A 49 -8.94 7.10 12.65
C LEU A 49 -9.28 6.18 13.84
N GLU A 50 -10.57 5.99 14.12
CA GLU A 50 -11.09 5.14 15.21
C GLU A 50 -10.68 3.66 15.06
N THR A 51 -10.50 3.15 13.83
CA THR A 51 -9.99 1.77 13.60
C THR A 51 -8.57 1.53 14.14
N GLY A 52 -7.79 2.59 14.39
CA GLY A 52 -6.37 2.48 14.72
C GLY A 52 -5.48 1.94 13.59
N ALA A 53 -6.01 1.74 12.38
CA ALA A 53 -5.26 1.18 11.26
C ALA A 53 -4.12 2.11 10.82
N LYS A 54 -2.94 1.53 10.56
CA LYS A 54 -1.71 2.27 10.19
C LYS A 54 -1.82 2.96 8.82
N SER A 55 -2.73 2.51 7.99
CA SER A 55 -3.06 3.07 6.66
C SER A 55 -4.38 2.48 6.15
N ALA A 56 -4.95 3.09 5.10
CA ALA A 56 -5.93 2.47 4.22
C ALA A 56 -5.42 2.50 2.77
N THR A 57 -5.72 1.48 1.96
CA THR A 57 -5.27 1.38 0.55
C THR A 57 -6.45 1.10 -0.38
N SER A 58 -6.52 1.86 -1.47
CA SER A 58 -7.58 1.82 -2.49
C SER A 58 -7.67 0.48 -3.23
N GLY A 59 -8.77 0.30 -3.97
CA GLY A 59 -8.84 -0.68 -5.05
C GLY A 59 -7.82 -0.39 -6.15
N PRO A 60 -7.56 -1.36 -7.04
CA PRO A 60 -6.69 -1.13 -8.19
C PRO A 60 -7.37 -0.20 -9.20
N PHE A 61 -6.59 0.72 -9.78
CA PHE A 61 -6.99 1.51 -10.96
C PHE A 61 -5.92 1.43 -12.05
N HIS A 62 -6.32 1.53 -13.31
CA HIS A 62 -5.41 1.40 -14.44
C HIS A 62 -5.09 2.78 -15.06
N SER A 63 -3.82 3.19 -15.01
CA SER A 63 -3.30 4.37 -15.74
C SER A 63 -1.94 4.06 -16.34
N SER A 64 -1.66 4.64 -17.51
CA SER A 64 -0.34 4.61 -18.16
C SER A 64 0.20 3.19 -18.45
N GLY A 65 -0.69 2.20 -18.64
CA GLY A 65 -0.32 0.80 -18.88
C GLY A 65 -0.09 -0.04 -17.61
N TYR A 66 -0.19 0.56 -16.43
CA TYR A 66 0.03 -0.10 -15.15
C TYR A 66 -1.20 -0.02 -14.24
N ASN A 67 -1.30 -0.98 -13.33
CA ASN A 67 -2.29 -0.93 -12.26
C ASN A 67 -1.64 -0.32 -11.02
N TRP A 68 -2.31 0.65 -10.42
CA TRP A 68 -1.84 1.42 -9.28
C TRP A 68 -2.85 1.31 -8.13
N HIS A 69 -2.39 1.57 -6.91
CA HIS A 69 -3.23 1.86 -5.75
C HIS A 69 -2.72 3.12 -5.04
N LEU A 70 -3.64 3.91 -4.50
CA LEU A 70 -3.34 4.98 -3.57
C LEU A 70 -3.42 4.44 -2.13
N GLN A 71 -2.47 4.82 -1.27
CA GLN A 71 -2.54 4.55 0.17
C GLN A 71 -2.53 5.86 0.94
N VAL A 72 -3.49 6.03 1.86
CA VAL A 72 -3.44 7.06 2.91
C VAL A 72 -2.85 6.47 4.20
N SER A 73 -2.01 7.25 4.87
CA SER A 73 -1.51 7.00 6.22
C SER A 73 -1.94 8.19 7.09
N PRO A 74 -3.10 8.12 7.76
CA PRO A 74 -3.74 9.31 8.34
C PRO A 74 -2.98 9.84 9.58
N MET A 75 -2.27 8.96 10.30
CA MET A 75 -1.49 9.29 11.50
C MET A 75 0.03 9.18 11.28
N HIS A 76 0.54 9.52 10.09
CA HIS A 76 1.97 9.38 9.82
C HIS A 76 2.81 10.42 10.58
N LYS A 77 3.75 9.95 11.43
CA LYS A 77 4.73 10.80 12.11
C LYS A 77 6.08 10.73 11.39
N LYS A 78 6.59 11.87 10.93
CA LYS A 78 7.98 12.00 10.45
C LYS A 78 8.94 11.89 11.65
N PRO A 79 10.20 11.44 11.46
CA PRO A 79 11.23 11.53 12.50
C PRO A 79 11.34 12.95 13.05
N GLY A 80 11.31 13.09 14.39
CA GLY A 80 11.38 14.38 15.09
C GLY A 80 10.13 15.28 14.99
N ALA A 81 9.07 14.90 14.28
CA ALA A 81 7.85 15.71 14.21
C ALA A 81 7.00 15.59 15.49
N LYS A 82 6.59 16.74 16.04
CA LYS A 82 5.67 16.82 17.18
C LYS A 82 4.24 16.38 16.82
N THR A 83 3.82 16.65 15.58
CA THR A 83 2.47 16.38 15.07
C THR A 83 2.47 15.25 14.04
N ALA A 84 1.33 14.55 13.93
CA ALA A 84 1.07 13.62 12.84
C ALA A 84 0.59 14.36 11.59
N TYR A 85 0.83 13.76 10.43
CA TYR A 85 0.40 14.23 9.12
C TYR A 85 -0.44 13.14 8.44
N VAL A 86 -1.39 13.58 7.62
CA VAL A 86 -1.95 12.72 6.59
C VAL A 86 -0.92 12.63 5.47
N ALA A 87 -0.46 11.42 5.18
CA ALA A 87 0.55 11.16 4.16
C ALA A 87 0.08 10.12 3.15
N LEU A 88 0.30 10.41 1.87
CA LEU A 88 -0.04 9.51 0.77
C LEU A 88 1.21 8.78 0.25
N CYS A 89 1.04 7.57 -0.27
CA CYS A 89 2.02 6.90 -1.13
C CYS A 89 1.33 6.07 -2.22
N VAL A 90 2.05 5.85 -3.32
CA VAL A 90 1.59 5.09 -4.48
C VAL A 90 2.13 3.67 -4.40
N TYR A 91 1.29 2.68 -4.67
CA TYR A 91 1.69 1.29 -4.90
C TYR A 91 1.53 0.97 -6.38
N MET A 92 2.52 0.31 -6.98
CA MET A 92 2.32 -0.37 -8.26
C MET A 92 1.85 -1.80 -7.97
N GLN A 93 0.73 -2.22 -8.55
CA GLN A 93 0.26 -3.60 -8.40
C GLN A 93 1.29 -4.54 -9.06
N ARG A 94 1.61 -5.64 -8.39
CA ARG A 94 2.61 -6.60 -8.88
C ARG A 94 2.09 -7.30 -10.14
N GLN A 95 2.72 -7.01 -11.27
CA GLN A 95 2.46 -7.71 -12.53
C GLN A 95 3.33 -8.97 -12.66
N THR A 96 2.85 -9.94 -13.43
CA THR A 96 3.62 -11.13 -13.82
C THR A 96 4.75 -10.79 -14.79
N SER A 97 4.59 -9.75 -15.60
CA SER A 97 5.51 -9.22 -16.61
C SER A 97 6.78 -8.54 -16.06
N LEU A 98 6.78 -8.02 -14.83
CA LEU A 98 8.02 -7.51 -14.24
C LEU A 98 8.89 -8.68 -13.78
N GLU A 99 10.07 -8.79 -14.37
CA GLU A 99 11.13 -9.73 -13.99
C GLU A 99 12.27 -9.02 -13.27
N GLN A 100 13.23 -9.78 -12.73
CA GLN A 100 14.40 -9.20 -12.06
C GLN A 100 15.21 -8.35 -13.05
N GLY A 101 15.63 -7.16 -12.62
CA GLY A 101 16.30 -6.17 -13.49
C GLY A 101 15.36 -5.22 -14.25
N HIS A 102 14.05 -5.45 -14.25
CA HIS A 102 13.08 -4.46 -14.75
C HIS A 102 12.80 -3.38 -13.70
N SER A 103 12.70 -2.13 -14.15
CA SER A 103 12.23 -1.01 -13.33
C SER A 103 11.27 -0.09 -14.08
N VAL A 104 10.42 0.60 -13.34
CA VAL A 104 9.39 1.51 -13.83
C VAL A 104 9.53 2.82 -13.06
N HIS A 105 10.10 3.85 -13.70
CA HIS A 105 10.16 5.18 -13.13
C HIS A 105 8.85 5.92 -13.42
N ALA A 106 8.07 6.19 -12.38
CA ALA A 106 6.86 6.99 -12.51
C ALA A 106 7.05 8.38 -11.88
N VAL A 107 6.56 9.41 -12.57
CA VAL A 107 6.41 10.77 -12.07
C VAL A 107 4.92 11.00 -11.87
N PHE A 108 4.52 11.47 -10.70
CA PHE A 108 3.11 11.56 -10.32
C PHE A 108 2.84 12.76 -9.40
N GLU A 109 1.59 13.18 -9.32
CA GLU A 109 1.11 14.14 -8.31
C GLU A 109 0.24 13.44 -7.27
N LEU A 110 0.43 13.78 -5.99
CA LEU A 110 -0.38 13.37 -4.86
C LEU A 110 -1.05 14.60 -4.26
N SER A 111 -2.38 14.56 -4.09
CA SER A 111 -3.17 15.72 -3.72
C SER A 111 -4.34 15.41 -2.79
N ILE A 112 -4.89 16.47 -2.19
CA ILE A 112 -6.15 16.48 -1.44
C ILE A 112 -7.05 17.57 -2.07
N TYR A 113 -8.34 17.29 -2.20
CA TYR A 113 -9.31 18.21 -2.82
C TYR A 113 -9.72 19.30 -1.83
N ASN A 114 -9.76 20.56 -2.30
CA ASN A 114 -10.32 21.68 -1.56
C ASN A 114 -11.74 21.96 -2.06
N HIS A 115 -12.73 21.68 -1.22
CA HIS A 115 -14.16 21.82 -1.52
C HIS A 115 -14.60 23.29 -1.66
N SER A 116 -13.93 24.23 -0.98
CA SER A 116 -14.32 25.65 -0.96
C SER A 116 -13.92 26.43 -2.22
N ASN A 117 -12.90 25.96 -2.96
CA ASN A 117 -12.48 26.53 -4.25
C ASN A 117 -12.50 25.54 -5.42
N GLY A 118 -12.83 24.27 -5.16
CA GLY A 118 -12.99 23.21 -6.16
C GLY A 118 -11.70 22.66 -6.76
N MET A 119 -10.55 22.84 -6.08
CA MET A 119 -9.22 22.60 -6.66
C MET A 119 -8.38 21.63 -5.84
N TYR A 120 -7.41 20.97 -6.50
CA TYR A 120 -6.51 20.04 -5.84
C TYR A 120 -5.25 20.73 -5.27
N CYS A 121 -4.95 20.44 -4.01
CA CYS A 121 -3.78 20.93 -3.28
C CYS A 121 -2.79 19.77 -3.10
N GLY A 122 -1.58 19.86 -3.64
CA GLY A 122 -0.74 18.66 -3.75
C GLY A 122 0.75 18.86 -4.06
N CYS A 123 1.49 17.75 -3.98
CA CYS A 123 2.91 17.68 -4.27
C CYS A 123 3.21 16.72 -5.44
N LYS A 124 4.07 17.18 -6.36
CA LYS A 124 4.67 16.34 -7.40
C LYS A 124 5.82 15.53 -6.81
N ALA A 125 5.90 14.26 -7.18
CA ALA A 125 6.94 13.31 -6.77
C ALA A 125 7.34 12.40 -7.94
N SER A 126 8.40 11.62 -7.74
CA SER A 126 8.70 10.48 -8.59
C SER A 126 9.30 9.34 -7.76
N HIS A 127 9.21 8.12 -8.30
CA HIS A 127 9.75 6.92 -7.67
C HIS A 127 10.14 5.90 -8.74
N ILE A 128 11.17 5.10 -8.46
CA ILE A 128 11.55 3.96 -9.30
C ILE A 128 10.98 2.71 -8.65
N PHE A 129 9.97 2.13 -9.30
CA PHE A 129 9.35 0.88 -8.91
C PHE A 129 10.13 -0.29 -9.51
N GLU A 130 10.41 -1.32 -8.72
CA GLU A 130 11.26 -2.45 -9.09
C GLU A 130 10.65 -3.77 -8.58
N PHE A 131 11.19 -4.90 -9.04
CA PHE A 131 10.74 -6.25 -8.69
C PHE A 131 10.51 -6.50 -7.19
N LYS A 132 11.34 -5.93 -6.31
CA LYS A 132 11.18 -6.00 -4.83
C LYS A 132 10.64 -4.70 -4.20
N ASN A 133 10.64 -3.59 -4.94
CA ASN A 133 10.31 -2.24 -4.46
C ASN A 133 9.10 -1.67 -5.21
N PHE A 134 7.89 -2.03 -4.78
CA PHE A 134 6.62 -1.77 -5.47
C PHE A 134 5.80 -0.65 -4.79
N THR A 135 6.46 0.21 -4.01
CA THR A 135 5.81 1.23 -3.15
C THR A 135 6.64 2.51 -3.10
N SER A 136 6.02 3.67 -3.31
CA SER A 136 6.70 4.95 -3.19
C SER A 136 7.03 5.32 -1.74
N ASN A 137 7.91 6.30 -1.58
CA ASN A 137 8.03 7.04 -0.32
C ASN A 137 6.68 7.66 0.11
N LYS A 138 6.54 7.96 1.41
CA LYS A 138 5.34 8.61 1.97
C LYS A 138 5.47 10.13 1.91
N HIS A 139 4.55 10.78 1.21
CA HIS A 139 4.49 12.22 1.02
C HIS A 139 3.40 12.81 1.91
N CYS A 140 3.80 13.62 2.89
CA CYS A 140 2.87 14.28 3.81
C CYS A 140 2.24 15.49 3.13
N LEU A 141 0.91 15.53 3.07
CA LEU A 141 0.16 16.66 2.53
C LEU A 141 -0.12 17.69 3.63
N ILE A 142 -0.97 17.32 4.59
CA ILE A 142 -1.54 18.22 5.61
C ILE A 142 -1.29 17.67 7.03
N PRO A 143 -0.99 18.51 8.04
CA PRO A 143 -1.00 18.09 9.44
C PRO A 143 -2.39 17.56 9.82
N LEU A 144 -2.47 16.45 10.55
CA LEU A 144 -3.76 15.85 10.89
C LEU A 144 -4.67 16.79 11.69
N GLN A 145 -4.08 17.60 12.58
CA GLN A 145 -4.79 18.61 13.37
C GLN A 145 -5.31 19.79 12.55
N GLU A 146 -4.74 20.05 11.37
CA GLU A 146 -5.17 21.11 10.44
C GLU A 146 -6.33 20.60 9.56
N LEU A 147 -6.27 19.35 9.11
CA LEU A 147 -7.36 18.68 8.41
C LEU A 147 -8.63 18.56 9.27
N LEU A 148 -8.49 18.11 10.52
CA LEU A 148 -9.60 17.87 11.45
C LEU A 148 -10.40 19.14 11.86
N ILE A 149 -9.94 20.33 11.47
CA ILE A 149 -10.63 21.61 11.70
C ILE A 149 -10.92 22.37 10.41
N SER A 150 -10.60 21.81 9.24
CA SER A 150 -10.73 22.50 7.95
C SER A 150 -12.00 22.07 7.20
N SER A 151 -12.98 22.97 7.17
CA SER A 151 -14.16 22.89 6.30
C SER A 151 -13.83 22.89 4.80
N ASP A 152 -12.58 23.15 4.42
CA ASP A 152 -12.15 23.14 3.03
C ASP A 152 -11.71 21.74 2.57
N PHE A 153 -11.23 20.91 3.49
CA PHE A 153 -10.59 19.61 3.19
C PHE A 153 -11.29 18.40 3.85
N LEU A 154 -12.15 18.64 4.85
CA LEU A 154 -12.98 17.65 5.53
C LEU A 154 -14.43 18.15 5.56
N VAL A 155 -15.26 17.62 4.67
CA VAL A 155 -16.68 18.01 4.50
C VAL A 155 -17.54 16.77 4.70
N ASP A 156 -18.56 16.85 5.55
CA ASP A 156 -19.44 15.72 5.90
C ASP A 156 -18.64 14.46 6.30
N ASP A 157 -17.68 14.64 7.22
CA ASP A 157 -16.63 13.69 7.64
C ASP A 157 -15.91 12.97 6.48
N SER A 158 -15.91 13.55 5.28
CA SER A 158 -15.32 12.97 4.08
C SER A 158 -14.06 13.71 3.66
N CYS A 159 -13.03 12.97 3.25
CA CYS A 159 -11.82 13.49 2.60
C CYS A 159 -11.74 12.98 1.17
N VAL A 160 -11.40 13.82 0.20
CA VAL A 160 -11.12 13.40 -1.19
C VAL A 160 -9.64 13.55 -1.51
N PHE A 161 -8.99 12.47 -1.95
CA PHE A 161 -7.58 12.43 -2.33
C PHE A 161 -7.41 12.19 -3.84
N GLY A 162 -6.41 12.83 -4.44
CA GLY A 162 -6.12 12.72 -5.87
C GLY A 162 -4.75 12.09 -6.16
N LEU A 163 -4.68 11.37 -7.27
CA LEU A 163 -3.44 10.84 -7.86
C LEU A 163 -3.46 11.00 -9.40
N GLU A 164 -2.50 11.74 -9.95
CA GLU A 164 -2.28 11.87 -11.40
C GLU A 164 -0.94 11.25 -11.80
N ILE A 165 -0.93 10.36 -12.81
CA ILE A 165 0.31 9.75 -13.33
C ILE A 165 0.83 10.59 -14.50
N LEU A 166 1.70 11.56 -14.17
CA LEU A 166 2.24 12.54 -15.09
C LEU A 166 3.20 11.97 -16.14
N LYS A 167 3.90 10.87 -15.80
CA LYS A 167 4.82 10.17 -16.72
C LYS A 167 5.11 8.75 -16.20
N VAL A 168 5.29 7.80 -17.10
CA VAL A 168 5.90 6.48 -16.80
C VAL A 168 6.99 6.17 -17.82
N ASP A 169 8.19 5.88 -17.34
CA ASP A 169 9.32 5.35 -18.11
C ASP A 169 9.55 3.89 -17.68
N ALA A 170 9.38 2.93 -18.61
CA ALA A 170 9.70 1.53 -18.38
C ALA A 170 11.14 1.22 -18.85
N PHE A 171 11.94 0.64 -17.96
CA PHE A 171 13.30 0.21 -18.23
C PHE A 171 13.39 -1.32 -18.15
N SER A 172 13.51 -1.91 -19.33
CA SER A 172 13.73 -3.33 -19.60
C SER A 172 15.10 -3.51 -20.28
N PRO A 173 15.71 -4.71 -20.23
CA PRO A 173 16.88 -5.03 -21.05
C PRO A 173 16.59 -4.82 -22.55
N GLU A 174 15.39 -5.18 -22.99
CA GLU A 174 14.88 -4.94 -24.35
C GLU A 174 13.92 -3.75 -24.38
N LYS A 175 14.44 -2.58 -24.78
CA LYS A 175 13.76 -1.28 -24.66
C LYS A 175 12.38 -1.25 -25.34
N ARG A 176 11.33 -0.91 -24.57
CA ARG A 176 10.08 -0.33 -25.10
C ARG A 176 9.59 0.80 -24.21
N ALA A 177 9.62 2.03 -24.72
CA ALA A 177 8.91 3.15 -24.10
C ALA A 177 7.40 3.03 -24.41
N VAL A 178 6.55 3.23 -23.41
CA VAL A 178 5.09 3.23 -23.57
C VAL A 178 4.61 4.68 -23.56
N VAL A 179 3.86 5.09 -24.58
CA VAL A 179 3.26 6.42 -24.65
C VAL A 179 2.00 6.45 -23.79
N VAL A 180 1.93 7.39 -22.84
CA VAL A 180 0.75 7.59 -22.00
C VAL A 180 -0.38 8.20 -22.82
N GLN A 181 -1.50 7.48 -22.94
CA GLN A 181 -2.78 8.05 -23.38
C GLN A 181 -3.57 8.46 -22.14
N LYS A 182 -3.92 9.74 -22.01
CA LYS A 182 -4.76 10.22 -20.89
C LYS A 182 -6.18 9.67 -21.07
N LYS A 183 -6.67 8.98 -20.04
CA LYS A 183 -8.02 8.38 -19.99
C LYS A 183 -8.89 9.20 -19.02
N ALA A 184 -10.20 8.91 -18.97
CA ALA A 184 -11.09 9.47 -17.96
C ALA A 184 -10.66 9.04 -16.54
N THR A 185 -10.82 9.94 -15.58
CA THR A 185 -10.58 9.73 -14.15
C THR A 185 -11.39 8.54 -13.64
N LYS A 186 -10.77 7.64 -12.86
CA LYS A 186 -11.51 6.68 -12.05
C LYS A 186 -11.83 7.31 -10.69
N VAL A 187 -13.08 7.25 -10.26
CA VAL A 187 -13.50 7.59 -8.89
C VAL A 187 -13.68 6.30 -8.08
N GLU A 188 -13.21 6.26 -6.84
CA GLU A 188 -13.57 5.22 -5.85
C GLU A 188 -14.03 5.89 -4.54
N ASN A 189 -15.16 5.43 -4.00
CA ASN A 189 -15.69 5.81 -2.69
C ASN A 189 -15.42 4.67 -1.69
N LEU A 190 -14.66 4.97 -0.64
CA LEU A 190 -14.33 4.09 0.47
C LEU A 190 -15.20 4.44 1.68
N PHE A 191 -16.05 3.53 2.13
CA PHE A 191 -16.85 3.65 3.35
C PHE A 191 -16.26 2.78 4.47
N VAL A 192 -15.99 3.37 5.63
CA VAL A 192 -15.43 2.67 6.81
C VAL A 192 -16.42 2.75 7.97
N GLN A 193 -16.89 1.61 8.44
CA GLN A 193 -17.82 1.51 9.56
C GLN A 193 -17.13 1.83 10.89
N LYS A 194 -17.88 2.29 11.90
CA LYS A 194 -17.37 2.49 13.26
C LYS A 194 -17.45 1.24 14.15
N LYS A 195 -18.45 0.40 13.90
CA LYS A 195 -18.83 -0.77 14.72
C LYS A 195 -19.56 -1.79 13.84
N GLY A 196 -19.67 -3.03 14.32
CA GLY A 196 -20.40 -4.10 13.62
C GLY A 196 -19.54 -4.90 12.63
N TYR A 197 -18.22 -4.86 12.79
CA TYR A 197 -17.27 -5.57 11.92
C TYR A 197 -17.57 -7.08 11.85
N LEU A 198 -17.46 -7.64 10.65
CA LEU A 198 -17.59 -9.07 10.44
C LEU A 198 -16.20 -9.69 10.60
N GLU A 199 -15.91 -10.09 11.84
CA GLU A 199 -14.64 -10.71 12.23
C GLU A 199 -14.69 -12.22 12.11
N GLY A 200 -13.54 -12.83 11.77
CA GLY A 200 -13.39 -14.28 11.70
C GLY A 200 -11.95 -14.72 11.89
N THR A 201 -11.78 -15.77 12.70
CA THR A 201 -10.49 -16.43 12.95
C THR A 201 -10.47 -17.80 12.29
N TYR A 202 -9.37 -18.10 11.58
CA TYR A 202 -9.07 -19.41 11.03
C TYR A 202 -7.68 -19.89 11.48
N THR A 203 -7.50 -21.19 11.66
CA THR A 203 -6.22 -21.80 12.04
C THR A 203 -5.95 -23.00 11.14
N TRP A 204 -4.80 -22.98 10.48
CA TRP A 204 -4.33 -24.04 9.60
C TRP A 204 -3.12 -24.73 10.24
N THR A 205 -3.32 -25.97 10.66
CA THR A 205 -2.23 -26.86 11.09
C THR A 205 -1.73 -27.66 9.90
N ILE A 206 -0.41 -27.64 9.70
CA ILE A 206 0.30 -28.36 8.66
C ILE A 206 1.20 -29.37 9.38
N ASN A 207 0.85 -30.65 9.33
CA ASN A 207 1.58 -31.70 10.07
C ASN A 207 2.79 -32.26 9.31
N ASN A 208 2.90 -31.95 8.03
CA ASN A 208 3.89 -32.48 7.09
C ASN A 208 4.66 -31.37 6.34
N PHE A 209 4.98 -30.27 7.02
CA PHE A 209 5.64 -29.10 6.41
C PHE A 209 6.93 -29.45 5.65
N LEU A 210 7.70 -30.44 6.13
CA LEU A 210 8.95 -30.87 5.48
C LEU A 210 8.75 -31.54 4.12
N GLU A 211 7.56 -32.09 3.82
CA GLU A 211 7.19 -32.60 2.49
C GLU A 211 6.88 -31.46 1.50
N LEU A 212 6.78 -30.22 2.00
CA LEU A 212 6.53 -29.01 1.23
C LEU A 212 7.80 -28.15 1.07
N ASP A 213 8.92 -28.56 1.69
CA ASP A 213 10.21 -27.85 1.77
C ASP A 213 11.01 -27.94 0.45
N HIS A 214 10.35 -27.58 -0.66
CA HIS A 214 10.85 -27.63 -2.03
C HIS A 214 10.66 -26.25 -2.68
N GLU A 215 11.55 -25.87 -3.60
CA GLU A 215 11.49 -24.55 -4.24
C GLU A 215 10.18 -24.34 -5.00
N GLN A 216 9.62 -23.12 -4.89
CA GLN A 216 8.40 -22.68 -5.56
C GLN A 216 7.13 -23.50 -5.24
N SER A 217 7.18 -24.42 -4.26
CA SER A 217 6.00 -25.16 -3.81
C SER A 217 4.91 -24.21 -3.31
N PHE A 218 3.65 -24.54 -3.60
CA PHE A 218 2.50 -23.77 -3.14
C PHE A 218 1.56 -24.66 -2.34
N ALA A 219 1.37 -24.31 -1.08
CA ALA A 219 0.43 -24.97 -0.18
C ALA A 219 -0.80 -24.08 0.02
N ARG A 220 -1.99 -24.66 -0.17
CA ARG A 220 -3.29 -23.99 0.01
C ARG A 220 -4.03 -24.62 1.19
N SER A 221 -4.55 -23.79 2.09
CA SER A 221 -5.43 -24.26 3.16
C SER A 221 -6.81 -24.67 2.62
N PRO A 222 -7.56 -25.50 3.37
CA PRO A 222 -9.02 -25.51 3.29
C PRO A 222 -9.61 -24.09 3.31
N THR A 223 -10.78 -23.91 2.69
CA THR A 223 -11.50 -22.63 2.73
C THR A 223 -12.24 -22.44 4.05
N PHE A 224 -12.35 -21.19 4.46
CA PHE A 224 -13.16 -20.74 5.61
C PHE A 224 -14.02 -19.55 5.20
N GLU A 225 -15.08 -19.26 5.96
CA GLU A 225 -16.06 -18.21 5.59
C GLU A 225 -16.04 -17.07 6.63
N VAL A 226 -16.00 -15.84 6.14
CA VAL A 226 -16.13 -14.61 6.94
C VAL A 226 -16.99 -13.63 6.16
N GLY A 227 -18.06 -13.12 6.79
CA GLY A 227 -19.02 -12.20 6.17
C GLY A 227 -19.73 -12.72 4.92
N GLY A 228 -19.95 -14.03 4.80
CA GLY A 228 -20.58 -14.67 3.63
C GLY A 228 -19.64 -14.90 2.42
N HIS A 229 -18.38 -14.48 2.54
CA HIS A 229 -17.32 -14.69 1.56
C HIS A 229 -16.37 -15.80 1.99
N LYS A 230 -15.94 -16.63 1.04
CA LYS A 230 -14.97 -17.70 1.27
C LYS A 230 -13.55 -17.19 1.07
N TRP A 231 -12.64 -17.65 1.92
CA TRP A 231 -11.25 -17.25 1.98
C TRP A 231 -10.35 -18.48 2.14
N TYR A 232 -9.08 -18.37 1.79
CA TYR A 232 -8.06 -19.38 2.12
C TYR A 232 -6.69 -18.73 2.33
N VAL A 233 -5.86 -19.39 3.14
CA VAL A 233 -4.44 -19.04 3.28
C VAL A 233 -3.66 -19.79 2.21
N GLY A 234 -2.81 -19.07 1.47
CA GLY A 234 -1.82 -19.64 0.57
C GLY A 234 -0.41 -19.37 1.10
N MET A 235 0.44 -20.39 1.04
CA MET A 235 1.81 -20.35 1.54
C MET A 235 2.78 -20.83 0.47
N TYR A 236 3.95 -20.18 0.41
CA TYR A 236 5.13 -20.70 -0.28
C TYR A 236 6.20 -21.02 0.78
N PRO A 237 6.39 -22.30 1.17
CA PRO A 237 7.35 -22.74 2.18
C PRO A 237 8.74 -22.16 2.00
N CYS A 238 9.34 -22.33 0.82
CA CYS A 238 10.68 -21.83 0.47
C CYS A 238 10.67 -20.43 -0.18
N GLY A 239 9.52 -19.74 -0.14
CA GLY A 239 9.28 -18.51 -0.86
C GLY A 239 8.79 -18.74 -2.30
N GLY A 240 8.04 -17.75 -2.82
CA GLY A 240 7.53 -17.72 -4.20
C GLY A 240 8.33 -16.78 -5.11
N LYS A 241 7.73 -16.26 -6.19
CA LYS A 241 8.38 -15.37 -7.17
C LYS A 241 9.26 -14.23 -6.58
N TYR A 242 9.02 -13.79 -5.33
CA TYR A 242 9.67 -12.62 -4.74
C TYR A 242 10.71 -12.91 -3.64
N SER A 243 10.79 -14.14 -3.11
CA SER A 243 11.70 -14.57 -2.04
C SER A 243 12.16 -16.00 -2.27
N THR A 244 13.39 -16.31 -1.90
CA THR A 244 13.99 -17.67 -1.97
C THR A 244 14.55 -18.08 -0.61
N ASP A 245 14.18 -17.35 0.44
CA ASP A 245 14.88 -17.26 1.73
C ASP A 245 13.94 -16.97 2.91
N CYS A 246 12.64 -16.76 2.63
CA CYS A 246 11.56 -16.59 3.60
C CYS A 246 10.35 -17.42 3.19
N VAL A 247 9.60 -17.89 4.19
CA VAL A 247 8.20 -18.29 3.98
C VAL A 247 7.43 -17.07 3.47
N SER A 248 6.67 -17.25 2.40
CA SER A 248 5.65 -16.27 1.99
C SER A 248 4.26 -16.71 2.46
N LEU A 249 3.48 -15.81 3.06
CA LEU A 249 2.08 -16.05 3.45
C LEU A 249 1.15 -15.00 2.83
N TYR A 250 0.02 -15.46 2.29
CA TYR A 250 -1.00 -14.60 1.69
C TYR A 250 -2.41 -15.09 2.06
N LEU A 251 -3.34 -14.15 2.23
CA LEU A 251 -4.77 -14.42 2.25
C LEU A 251 -5.34 -14.19 0.84
N TYR A 252 -6.14 -15.14 0.37
CA TYR A 252 -6.88 -15.06 -0.89
C TYR A 252 -8.38 -15.13 -0.63
N MET A 253 -9.17 -14.46 -1.46
CA MET A 253 -10.60 -14.71 -1.58
C MET A 253 -10.81 -15.89 -2.54
N ASP A 254 -11.65 -16.84 -2.16
CA ASP A 254 -12.07 -17.93 -3.05
C ASP A 254 -13.19 -17.43 -3.95
N ALA A 255 -12.88 -17.17 -5.22
CA ALA A 255 -13.78 -16.56 -6.21
C ALA A 255 -14.93 -17.49 -6.69
N SER A 256 -15.36 -18.45 -5.86
CA SER A 256 -16.55 -19.28 -6.09
C SER A 256 -17.86 -18.50 -5.98
N LYS A 257 -17.81 -17.26 -5.48
CA LYS A 257 -18.79 -16.18 -5.74
C LYS A 257 -17.99 -14.93 -6.11
N GLU A 258 -18.20 -14.38 -7.31
CA GLU A 258 -17.65 -13.08 -7.65
C GLU A 258 -18.36 -11.97 -6.84
N LEU A 259 -17.60 -10.94 -6.46
CA LEU A 259 -18.19 -9.70 -5.96
C LEU A 259 -18.96 -9.00 -7.10
N PRO A 260 -20.05 -8.27 -6.81
CA PRO A 260 -20.69 -7.42 -7.81
C PRO A 260 -19.66 -6.49 -8.49
N LEU A 261 -19.76 -6.36 -9.82
CA LEU A 261 -18.87 -5.52 -10.61
C LEU A 261 -18.85 -4.09 -10.02
N ASN A 262 -17.66 -3.49 -9.93
CA ASN A 262 -17.42 -2.17 -9.34
C ASN A 262 -17.67 -2.07 -7.82
N SER A 263 -17.64 -3.19 -7.09
CA SER A 263 -17.68 -3.23 -5.61
C SER A 263 -16.46 -3.92 -5.00
N GLY A 264 -16.16 -3.60 -3.74
CA GLY A 264 -15.11 -4.24 -2.95
C GLY A 264 -15.42 -4.23 -1.45
N MET A 265 -14.77 -5.11 -0.70
CA MET A 265 -14.80 -5.11 0.76
C MET A 265 -13.59 -4.36 1.33
N VAL A 266 -13.80 -3.54 2.35
CA VAL A 266 -12.71 -2.94 3.13
C VAL A 266 -12.38 -3.90 4.27
N VAL A 267 -11.18 -4.47 4.25
CA VAL A 267 -10.76 -5.48 5.24
C VAL A 267 -9.42 -5.15 5.88
N GLN A 268 -9.23 -5.65 7.10
CA GLN A 268 -7.93 -5.77 7.74
C GLN A 268 -7.58 -7.24 7.92
N VAL A 269 -6.35 -7.61 7.55
CA VAL A 269 -5.83 -8.98 7.62
C VAL A 269 -4.69 -9.04 8.61
N THR A 270 -4.74 -10.01 9.52
CA THR A 270 -3.62 -10.42 10.37
C THR A 270 -3.27 -11.87 10.04
N LEU A 271 -2.02 -12.13 9.66
CA LEU A 271 -1.48 -13.48 9.53
C LEU A 271 -0.39 -13.70 10.58
N SER A 272 -0.42 -14.87 11.20
CA SER A 272 0.48 -15.24 12.29
C SER A 272 1.00 -16.67 12.17
N ILE A 273 2.19 -16.92 12.69
CA ILE A 273 2.74 -18.27 12.92
C ILE A 273 2.95 -18.49 14.42
N LEU A 274 2.58 -19.68 14.90
CA LEU A 274 2.68 -20.05 16.31
C LEU A 274 4.10 -20.52 16.64
N ASP A 275 4.75 -19.83 17.58
CA ASP A 275 5.79 -20.38 18.42
C ASP A 275 5.15 -21.42 19.35
N GLN A 276 5.27 -22.70 18.99
CA GLN A 276 4.68 -23.83 19.70
C GLN A 276 5.42 -24.15 21.01
N ASN A 277 6.60 -23.58 21.26
CA ASN A 277 7.33 -23.74 22.52
C ASN A 277 6.77 -22.82 23.61
N ASN A 278 6.46 -21.56 23.25
CA ASN A 278 6.05 -20.52 24.20
C ASN A 278 4.56 -20.12 24.09
N GLY A 279 3.80 -20.68 23.15
CA GLY A 279 2.39 -20.34 22.92
C GLY A 279 2.18 -18.92 22.35
N LYS A 280 3.19 -18.35 21.69
CA LYS A 280 3.21 -16.97 21.20
C LYS A 280 3.07 -16.92 19.69
N TYR A 281 2.65 -15.78 19.14
CA TYR A 281 2.47 -15.62 17.70
C TYR A 281 3.38 -14.54 17.12
N PHE A 282 4.32 -14.91 16.25
CA PHE A 282 4.89 -13.93 15.32
C PHE A 282 3.79 -13.53 14.33
N THR A 283 3.57 -12.24 14.16
CA THR A 283 2.33 -11.69 13.62
C THR A 283 2.58 -10.48 12.73
N ALA A 284 1.95 -10.45 11.57
CA ALA A 284 1.91 -9.28 10.69
C ALA A 284 0.46 -8.90 10.37
N THR A 285 0.16 -7.60 10.47
CA THR A 285 -1.18 -7.03 10.26
C THR A 285 -1.12 -5.95 9.18
N THR A 286 -2.11 -5.92 8.27
CA THR A 286 -2.21 -4.90 7.23
C THR A 286 -2.75 -3.57 7.77
N GLY A 287 -2.63 -2.49 6.98
CA GLY A 287 -3.64 -1.43 7.04
C GLY A 287 -4.98 -1.92 6.46
N LEU A 288 -6.00 -1.07 6.42
CA LEU A 288 -7.22 -1.38 5.68
C LEU A 288 -6.90 -1.52 4.18
N ARG A 289 -7.56 -2.45 3.50
CA ARG A 289 -7.41 -2.66 2.05
C ARG A 289 -8.75 -2.96 1.40
N VAL A 290 -8.98 -2.38 0.23
CA VAL A 290 -10.06 -2.82 -0.66
C VAL A 290 -9.68 -4.16 -1.30
N PHE A 291 -10.54 -5.16 -1.13
CA PHE A 291 -10.52 -6.41 -1.88
C PHE A 291 -11.69 -6.41 -2.89
N SER A 292 -11.35 -6.42 -4.17
CA SER A 292 -12.30 -6.34 -5.30
C SER A 292 -12.02 -7.41 -6.37
N GLY A 293 -11.49 -8.57 -5.98
CA GLY A 293 -11.10 -9.65 -6.89
C GLY A 293 -10.20 -10.73 -6.26
N PRO A 294 -9.79 -11.76 -7.02
CA PRO A 294 -9.06 -12.94 -6.53
C PRO A 294 -7.58 -12.71 -6.16
N TYR A 295 -7.10 -11.46 -6.19
CA TYR A 295 -5.70 -11.15 -5.92
C TYR A 295 -5.36 -11.33 -4.43
N GLY A 296 -4.49 -12.29 -4.12
CA GLY A 296 -4.03 -12.54 -2.75
C GLY A 296 -3.14 -11.43 -2.21
N TRP A 297 -3.32 -11.08 -0.94
CA TRP A 297 -2.52 -10.08 -0.23
C TRP A 297 -1.84 -10.67 1.00
N GLY A 298 -0.62 -10.21 1.29
CA GLY A 298 0.17 -10.69 2.40
C GLY A 298 1.65 -10.32 2.26
N TRP A 299 2.52 -11.20 2.75
CA TRP A 299 3.94 -10.94 2.95
C TRP A 299 4.80 -11.96 2.20
N PRO A 300 5.57 -11.56 1.17
CA PRO A 300 6.56 -12.44 0.55
C PRO A 300 7.72 -12.80 1.50
N TYR A 301 8.02 -11.88 2.44
CA TYR A 301 9.08 -12.00 3.44
C TYR A 301 8.39 -12.08 4.82
N PHE A 302 7.70 -13.18 5.13
CA PHE A 302 6.95 -13.30 6.38
C PHE A 302 7.88 -13.73 7.53
N VAL A 303 8.53 -14.89 7.40
CA VAL A 303 9.56 -15.39 8.34
C VAL A 303 10.71 -16.00 7.54
N GLY A 304 11.96 -15.67 7.88
CA GLY A 304 13.14 -16.21 7.21
C GLY A 304 13.31 -17.71 7.44
N LEU A 305 13.73 -18.49 6.44
CA LEU A 305 13.84 -19.96 6.56
C LEU A 305 14.79 -20.40 7.69
N LYS A 306 15.82 -19.60 7.97
CA LYS A 306 16.73 -19.83 9.10
C LYS A 306 16.06 -19.66 10.47
N GLU A 307 15.07 -18.75 10.58
CA GLU A 307 14.30 -18.56 11.80
C GLU A 307 13.16 -19.59 11.90
N LEU A 308 12.55 -19.98 10.77
CA LEU A 308 11.57 -21.06 10.74
C LEU A 308 12.16 -22.40 11.24
N LYS A 309 13.37 -22.73 10.79
CA LYS A 309 14.06 -23.99 11.07
C LYS A 309 14.95 -23.95 12.33
N ASP A 310 14.95 -22.85 13.08
CA ASP A 310 15.58 -22.71 14.40
C ASP A 310 14.66 -23.31 15.47
N PRO A 311 15.01 -24.45 16.10
CA PRO A 311 14.13 -25.12 17.06
C PRO A 311 13.80 -24.27 18.29
N SER A 312 14.61 -23.25 18.62
CA SER A 312 14.33 -22.35 19.75
C SER A 312 13.10 -21.46 19.51
N ARG A 313 12.71 -21.25 18.24
CA ARG A 313 11.60 -20.38 17.81
C ARG A 313 10.24 -21.06 17.87
N GLY A 314 10.19 -22.39 17.94
CA GLY A 314 8.95 -23.17 18.03
C GLY A 314 8.03 -23.12 16.80
N TYR A 315 8.38 -22.37 15.74
CA TYR A 315 7.55 -22.23 14.54
C TYR A 315 7.36 -23.55 13.78
N LEU A 316 8.40 -24.39 13.77
CA LEU A 316 8.39 -25.74 13.19
C LEU A 316 8.85 -26.75 14.25
N VAL A 317 7.93 -27.62 14.70
CA VAL A 317 8.19 -28.66 15.69
C VAL A 317 8.06 -30.03 15.02
N GLY A 318 9.18 -30.70 14.80
CA GLY A 318 9.24 -31.85 13.88
C GLY A 318 8.91 -31.42 12.46
N SER A 319 7.79 -31.91 11.92
CA SER A 319 7.22 -31.46 10.63
C SER A 319 5.96 -30.58 10.80
N LYS A 320 5.62 -30.20 12.06
CA LYS A 320 4.39 -29.46 12.36
C LYS A 320 4.60 -27.94 12.40
N CYS A 321 3.87 -27.23 11.54
CA CYS A 321 3.73 -25.78 11.51
C CYS A 321 2.26 -25.38 11.75
N VAL A 322 1.99 -24.26 12.41
CA VAL A 322 0.62 -23.77 12.67
C VAL A 322 0.52 -22.29 12.30
N ILE A 323 -0.32 -22.01 11.31
CA ILE A 323 -0.64 -20.67 10.82
C ILE A 323 -2.02 -20.24 11.34
N LYS A 324 -2.15 -19.00 11.78
CA LYS A 324 -3.42 -18.36 12.14
C LYS A 324 -3.71 -17.21 11.17
N ALA A 325 -4.97 -17.05 10.79
CA ALA A 325 -5.47 -15.89 10.06
C ALA A 325 -6.63 -15.27 10.85
N ASP A 326 -6.51 -13.98 11.17
CA ASP A 326 -7.62 -13.18 11.66
C ASP A 326 -7.99 -12.15 10.58
N LEU A 327 -9.28 -12.05 10.27
CA LEU A 327 -9.82 -11.19 9.23
C LEU A 327 -10.97 -10.38 9.82
N ALA A 328 -10.92 -9.05 9.65
CA ALA A 328 -12.02 -8.15 9.97
C ALA A 328 -12.49 -7.45 8.70
N ILE A 329 -13.77 -7.61 8.34
CA ILE A 329 -14.41 -6.80 7.31
C ILE A 329 -15.03 -5.57 8.00
N VAL A 330 -14.54 -4.38 7.64
CA VAL A 330 -14.81 -3.12 8.36
C VAL A 330 -15.53 -2.07 7.49
N GLY A 331 -15.96 -2.43 6.28
CA GLY A 331 -16.62 -1.50 5.37
C GLY A 331 -16.65 -1.97 3.92
N SER A 332 -16.95 -1.06 3.01
CA SER A 332 -17.16 -1.32 1.58
C SER A 332 -16.51 -0.28 0.69
N SER A 333 -16.16 -0.68 -0.52
CA SER A 333 -15.70 0.21 -1.59
C SER A 333 -16.65 0.11 -2.78
N THR A 334 -16.87 1.23 -3.48
CA THR A 334 -17.61 1.28 -4.74
C THR A 334 -16.94 2.23 -5.71
N ASP A 335 -16.91 1.90 -7.00
CA ASP A 335 -16.46 2.87 -7.99
C ASP A 335 -17.53 3.97 -8.14
N GLY A 336 -17.09 5.22 -8.05
CA GLY A 336 -17.97 6.38 -8.20
C GLY A 336 -18.42 6.57 -9.65
N LYS A 337 -19.60 7.17 -9.83
CA LYS A 337 -19.98 7.77 -11.11
C LYS A 337 -19.40 9.18 -11.18
N ILE A 338 -18.89 9.52 -12.36
CA ILE A 338 -18.57 10.90 -12.79
C ILE A 338 -19.89 11.60 -13.13
#